data_AF-A0A965P7E3-F1
#
_entry.id   AF-A0A965P7E3-F1
#
_cell.length_a   1.000
_cell.length_b   1.000
_cell.length_c   1.000
_cell.angle_alpha   90.00
_cell.angle_beta   90.00
_cell.angle_gamma   90.00
#
_symmetry.space_group_name_H-M   'P 1'
#
loop_
_entity.id
_entity.type
_entity.pdbx_description
1 polymer ?
#
loop_
_entity_poly.entity_id
_entity_poly.type
_entity_poly.pdbx_seq_one_letter_code
_entity_poly.pdbx_strand_id
1 'polypeptide(L)' 'MKCCLCESEILPDANGWAGGHNPEPIATKKGDRCCGECNDRVVVPTRIAIFFTRKETAK' A
#
# COMPACT_ATOMS: atom_id res chain seq x y z
N MET A 1 -6.58 8.91 -11.41
CA MET A 1 -5.26 8.21 -11.49
C MET A 1 -5.48 6.70 -11.36
N LYS A 2 -4.58 5.83 -11.82
CA LYS A 2 -4.75 4.36 -11.71
C LYS A 2 -3.93 3.76 -10.56
N CYS A 3 -4.50 2.77 -9.89
CA CYS A 3 -3.82 1.96 -8.87
C CYS A 3 -2.76 1.07 -9.53
N CYS A 4 -1.53 1.10 -9.04
CA CYS A 4 -0.44 0.24 -9.54
C CYS A 4 -0.63 -1.26 -9.24
N LEU A 5 -1.57 -1.64 -8.36
CA LEU A 5 -1.77 -3.03 -7.92
C LEU A 5 -2.96 -3.72 -8.58
N CYS A 6 -4.08 -3.01 -8.77
CA CYS A 6 -5.31 -3.57 -9.34
C CYS A 6 -5.75 -2.86 -10.64
N GLU A 7 -4.98 -1.89 -11.11
CA GLU A 7 -5.21 -1.11 -12.34
C GLU A 7 -6.54 -0.30 -12.39
N SER A 8 -7.33 -0.38 -11.32
CA SER A 8 -8.58 0.35 -11.15
C SER A 8 -8.32 1.82 -10.85
N GLU A 9 -9.33 2.67 -11.07
CA GLU A 9 -9.26 4.08 -10.73
C GLU A 9 -9.13 4.28 -9.21
N ILE A 10 -8.25 5.18 -8.80
CA ILE A 10 -8.15 5.62 -7.40
C ILE A 10 -9.25 6.67 -7.17
N LEU A 11 -10.26 6.27 -6.41
CA LEU A 11 -11.33 7.14 -5.93
C LEU A 11 -10.94 7.80 -4.59
N PRO A 12 -11.59 8.91 -4.21
CA PRO A 12 -11.41 9.50 -2.89
C PRO A 12 -11.81 8.52 -1.78
N ASP A 13 -11.00 8.45 -0.72
CA ASP A 13 -11.31 7.71 0.49
C ASP A 13 -12.45 8.37 1.27
N ALA A 14 -13.02 7.67 2.25
CA ALA A 14 -14.11 8.17 3.08
C ALA A 14 -13.79 9.48 3.85
N ASN A 15 -12.51 9.77 4.07
CA ASN A 15 -12.03 11.01 4.70
C ASN A 15 -11.77 12.15 3.70
N GLY A 16 -12.07 11.95 2.42
CA GLY A 16 -11.86 12.93 1.34
C GLY A 16 -10.46 12.91 0.73
N TRP A 17 -9.56 12.01 1.14
CA TRP A 17 -8.23 11.87 0.54
C TRP A 17 -8.30 11.25 -0.86
N ALA A 18 -7.81 11.96 -1.88
CA ALA A 18 -7.81 11.49 -3.27
C ALA A 18 -6.40 11.26 -3.85
N GLY A 19 -5.35 11.37 -3.04
CA GLY A 19 -3.95 11.28 -3.50
C GLY A 19 -3.41 9.86 -3.70
N GLY A 20 -4.19 8.84 -3.35
CA GLY A 20 -3.75 7.45 -3.27
C GLY A 20 -2.74 7.20 -2.15
N HIS A 21 -2.36 5.94 -1.97
CA HIS A 21 -1.51 5.49 -0.87
C HIS A 21 -0.15 5.03 -1.38
N ASN A 22 0.87 5.08 -0.51
CA ASN A 22 2.19 4.49 -0.83
C ASN A 22 2.00 2.96 -1.01
N PRO A 23 2.37 2.36 -2.15
CA PRO A 23 2.22 0.93 -2.37
C PRO A 23 3.38 0.09 -1.80
N GLU A 24 4.41 0.69 -1.22
CA GLU A 24 5.52 -0.04 -0.60
C GLU A 24 5.03 -0.88 0.59
N PRO A 25 5.45 -2.15 0.72
CA PRO A 25 6.59 -2.78 0.01
C PRO A 25 6.20 -3.57 -1.25
N ILE A 26 4.92 -3.57 -1.66
CA ILE A 26 4.42 -4.41 -2.76
C ILE A 26 4.92 -3.89 -4.11
N ALA A 27 4.87 -2.58 -4.32
CA ALA A 27 5.48 -1.91 -5.46
C ALA A 27 6.44 -0.82 -4.97
N THR A 28 7.60 -0.71 -5.61
CA THR A 28 8.71 0.15 -5.18
C THR A 28 9.09 1.21 -6.20
N LYS A 29 8.37 1.28 -7.33
CA LYS A 29 8.63 2.28 -8.36
C LYS A 29 8.18 3.65 -7.85
N LYS A 30 9.10 4.62 -7.93
CA LYS A 30 8.84 6.00 -7.52
C LYS A 30 7.66 6.59 -8.28
N GLY A 31 6.71 7.15 -7.54
CA GLY A 31 5.50 7.79 -8.09
C GLY A 31 4.30 6.85 -8.22
N ASP A 32 4.48 5.54 -8.02
CA ASP A 32 3.36 4.62 -7.97
C ASP A 32 2.47 4.90 -6.75
N ARG A 33 1.16 4.73 -6.95
CA ARG A 33 0.12 4.91 -5.93
C ARG A 33 -0.84 3.73 -5.97
N CYS A 34 -1.34 3.33 -4.82
CA CYS A 34 -2.42 2.34 -4.71
C CYS A 34 -3.72 2.97 -4.20
N CYS A 35 -4.86 2.38 -4.51
CA CYS A 35 -6.16 2.79 -3.97
C CYS A 35 -6.32 2.40 -2.50
N GLY A 36 -7.32 2.96 -1.82
CA GLY A 36 -7.64 2.63 -0.42
C GLY A 36 -7.88 1.14 -0.20
N GLU A 37 -8.62 0.48 -1.10
CA GLU A 37 -8.87 -0.96 -0.97
C GLU A 37 -7.58 -1.80 -1.02
N CYS A 38 -6.69 -1.56 -1.97
CA CYS A 38 -5.42 -2.26 -2.04
C CYS A 38 -4.51 -1.91 -0.86
N ASN A 39 -4.55 -0.67 -0.39
CA ASN A 39 -3.80 -0.26 0.79
C ASN A 39 -4.23 -1.08 2.02
N ASP A 40 -5.53 -1.20 2.25
CA ASP A 40 -6.07 -1.83 3.47
C ASP A 40 -6.01 -3.36 3.42
N ARG A 41 -6.19 -3.96 2.24
CA ARG A 41 -6.24 -5.41 2.06
C ARG A 41 -4.88 -6.05 1.77
N VAL A 42 -3.93 -5.29 1.24
CA VAL A 42 -2.64 -5.83 0.79
C VAL A 42 -1.49 -5.11 1.48
N VAL A 43 -1.37 -3.79 1.27
CA VAL A 43 -0.15 -3.06 1.63
C VAL A 43 0.05 -2.98 3.14
N VAL A 44 -0.97 -2.53 3.88
CA VAL A 44 -0.92 -2.43 5.36
C VAL A 44 -0.69 -3.79 6.01
N PRO A 45 -1.43 -4.86 5.66
CA PRO A 45 -1.14 -6.21 6.16
C PRO A 45 0.30 -6.65 5.91
N THR A 46 0.85 -6.42 4.71
CA THR A 46 2.24 -6.79 4.42
C THR A 46 3.24 -5.98 5.25
N ARG A 47 3.01 -4.67 5.45
CA ARG A 47 3.87 -3.85 6.33
C ARG A 47 3.90 -4.40 7.76
N ILE A 48 2.72 -4.74 8.28
CA ILE A 48 2.57 -5.32 9.62
C ILE A 48 3.30 -6.66 9.69
N ALA A 49 3.11 -7.54 8.71
CA ALA A 49 3.77 -8.84 8.64
C ALA A 49 5.31 -8.70 8.65
N ILE A 50 5.87 -7.81 7.84
CA ILE A 50 7.31 -7.54 7.80
C ILE A 50 7.84 -7.07 9.17
N PHE A 51 7.09 -6.21 9.87
CA PHE A 51 7.50 -5.75 11.19
C PHE A 51 7.63 -6.91 12.19
N PHE A 52 6.74 -7.89 12.13
CA PHE A 52 6.80 -9.07 13.00
C PHE A 52 7.83 -10.11 12.55
N THR A 53 8.06 -10.30 11.25
CA THR A 53 9.06 -11.28 10.76
C THR A 53 10.51 -10.80 10.91
N ARG A 54 10.76 -9.48 10.95
CA ARG A 54 12.12 -8.93 11.13
C ARG A 54 12.72 -9.12 12.53
N LYS A 55 11.96 -9.61 13.52
CA LYS A 55 12.47 -9.82 14.89
C LYS A 55 13.39 -11.04 15.04
N GLU A 56 13.51 -11.91 14.05
CA GLU A 56 14.34 -13.14 14.17
C GLU A 56 15.80 -12.95 13.74
N THR A 57 16.19 -11.80 13.18
CA THR A 57 17.57 -11.55 12.69
C THR A 57 18.32 -10.47 13.47
N ALA A 58 17.82 -10.08 14.64
CA ALA A 58 18.61 -9.32 15.60
C ALA A 58 19.39 -10.30 16.47
N LYS A 59 20.51 -10.81 15.95
CA LYS A 59 21.53 -11.51 16.74
C LYS A 59 22.90 -10.93 16.43
#